data_AF-A0A7V1NAV1-F1
#
_entry.id   AF-A0A7V1NAV1-F1
#
_cell.length_a   1.000
_cell.length_b   1.000
_cell.length_c   1.000
_cell.angle_alpha   90.00
_cell.angle_beta   90.00
_cell.angle_gamma   90.00
#
_symmetry.space_group_name_H-M   'P 1'
#
loop_
_entity.id
_entity.type
_entity.pdbx_description
1 polymer ?
#
loop_
_entity_poly.entity_id
_entity_poly.type
_entity_poly.pdbx_seq_one_letter_code
_entity_poly.pdbx_strand_id
1 'polypeptide(L)' 'MKGHVFVIAAPSGTGKTTICHKILERDPHLRLSVSHTTREPRKGEVDGVDYHFVDPETFRELVESGAFLEHAEY' A
#
# COMPACT_ATOMS: atom_id res chain seq x y z
N MET A 1 4.16 -20.69 -12.98
CA MET A 1 3.45 -20.84 -11.69
C MET A 1 2.65 -19.58 -11.44
N LYS A 2 1.43 -19.69 -10.89
CA LYS A 2 0.62 -18.53 -10.48
C LYS A 2 0.81 -18.33 -8.97
N GLY A 3 1.01 -17.09 -8.54
CA GLY A 3 1.01 -16.72 -7.12
C GLY A 3 -0.40 -16.63 -6.56
N HIS A 4 -0.52 -16.65 -5.23
CA HIS A 4 -1.78 -16.36 -4.54
C HIS A 4 -1.83 -14.89 -4.13
N VAL A 5 -3.00 -14.27 -4.27
CA VAL A 5 -3.27 -12.92 -3.77
C VAL A 5 -4.12 -13.06 -2.51
N PHE A 6 -3.67 -12.45 -1.43
CA PHE A 6 -4.41 -12.38 -0.18
C PHE A 6 -4.87 -10.94 0.05
N VAL A 7 -6.17 -10.76 0.31
CA VAL A 7 -6.75 -9.44 0.60
C VAL A 7 -7.15 -9.41 2.07
N ILE A 8 -6.55 -8.49 2.82
CA ILE A 8 -6.90 -8.25 4.22
C ILE A 8 -7.67 -6.93 4.29
N ALA A 9 -8.95 -7.00 4.66
CA ALA A 9 -9.83 -5.83 4.79
C ALA A 9 -10.24 -5.64 6.25
N ALA A 10 -10.11 -4.42 6.76
CA ALA A 10 -10.55 -4.04 8.09
C ALA A 10 -10.75 -2.51 8.17
N PRO A 11 -11.64 -1.99 9.04
CA PRO A 11 -11.82 -0.55 9.23
C PRO A 11 -10.52 0.16 9.66
N SER A 12 -10.43 1.47 9.43
CA SER A 12 -9.30 2.27 9.90
C SER A 12 -9.12 2.15 11.42
N GLY A 13 -7.88 2.09 11.90
CA GLY A 13 -7.56 1.97 13.33
C GLY A 13 -7.63 0.56 13.93
N THR A 14 -8.00 -0.46 13.17
CA THR A 14 -8.16 -1.84 13.68
C THR A 14 -6.91 -2.73 13.63
N GLY A 15 -5.75 -2.16 13.27
CA GLY A 15 -4.47 -2.88 13.31
C GLY A 15 -4.11 -3.69 12.06
N LYS A 16 -4.79 -3.45 10.92
CA LYS A 16 -4.51 -4.10 9.62
C LYS A 16 -3.01 -4.09 9.26
N THR A 17 -2.38 -2.92 9.32
CA THR A 17 -0.95 -2.77 8.99
C THR A 17 -0.06 -3.60 9.91
N THR A 18 -0.36 -3.62 11.21
CA THR A 18 0.39 -4.42 12.20
C THR A 18 0.34 -5.92 11.90
N ILE A 19 -0.82 -6.44 11.48
CA ILE A 19 -0.96 -7.84 11.09
C ILE A 19 -0.19 -8.13 9.80
N CYS A 20 -0.29 -7.27 8.78
CA CYS A 20 0.45 -7.43 7.53
C CYS A 20 1.96 -7.51 7.79
N HIS A 21 2.52 -6.61 8.59
CA HIS A 21 3.96 -6.61 8.90
C HIS A 21 4.39 -7.89 9.61
N LYS A 22 3.63 -8.34 10.63
CA LYS A 22 3.94 -9.60 11.34
C LYS A 22 3.86 -10.84 10.45
N ILE A 23 3.01 -10.84 9.43
CA ILE A 23 2.92 -11.94 8.47
C ILE A 23 4.17 -11.96 7.57
N LEU A 24 4.59 -10.80 7.07
CA LEU A 24 5.77 -10.67 6.22
C LEU A 24 7.08 -11.01 6.95
N GLU A 25 7.16 -10.71 8.25
CA GLU A 25 8.29 -11.14 9.10
C GLU A 25 8.40 -12.66 9.23
N ARG A 26 7.26 -13.38 9.13
CA ARG A 26 7.20 -14.83 9.35
C ARG A 26 7.35 -15.65 8.08
N ASP A 27 6.96 -15.10 6.92
CA ASP A 27 7.00 -15.80 5.65
C ASP A 27 7.72 -14.95 4.58
N PRO A 28 8.99 -15.28 4.25
CA PRO A 28 9.78 -14.54 3.26
C PRO A 28 9.29 -14.72 1.82
N HIS A 29 8.34 -15.63 1.56
CA HIS A 29 7.74 -15.78 0.24
C HIS A 29 6.59 -14.80 -0.01
N LEU A 30 6.11 -14.11 1.03
CA LEU A 30 5.09 -13.10 0.90
C LEU A 30 5.71 -11.73 0.61
N ARG A 31 4.98 -10.92 -0.17
CA ARG A 31 5.31 -9.52 -0.42
C ARG A 31 4.08 -8.66 -0.22
N LEU A 32 4.28 -7.48 0.35
CA LEU A 32 3.23 -6.47 0.44
C LEU A 32 3.09 -5.73 -0.88
N SER A 33 1.85 -5.48 -1.30
CA SER A 33 1.56 -4.47 -2.32
C SER A 33 1.57 -3.10 -1.64
N VAL A 34 2.64 -2.32 -1.83
CA VAL A 34 2.76 -0.97 -1.28
C VAL A 34 1.89 -0.01 -2.08
N SER A 35 0.96 0.68 -1.42
CA SER A 35 0.04 1.62 -2.06
C SER A 35 0.70 2.96 -2.36
N HIS A 36 0.16 3.71 -3.32
CA HIS A 36 0.51 5.12 -3.52
C HIS A 36 -0.40 6.02 -2.68
N THR A 37 0.10 7.17 -2.25
CA THR A 37 -0.69 8.19 -1.56
C THR A 37 -0.17 9.58 -1.84
N THR A 38 -1.08 10.56 -1.80
CA THR A 38 -0.78 12.00 -1.98
C THR A 38 -0.62 12.75 -0.65
N ARG A 39 -0.88 12.09 0.48
CA ARG A 39 -0.62 12.70 1.78
C ARG A 39 0.89 12.76 2.03
N GLU A 40 1.29 13.73 2.83
CA GLU A 40 2.67 13.77 3.34
C GLU A 40 2.98 12.57 4.26
N PRO A 41 4.24 12.09 4.26
CA PRO A 41 4.69 11.09 5.21
C PRO A 41 4.56 11.59 6.65
N ARG A 42 4.12 10.70 7.55
CA ARG A 42 4.16 10.95 8.99
C ARG A 42 5.56 10.65 9.52
N LYS A 43 5.86 11.16 10.71
CA LYS A 43 7.15 10.90 11.36
C LYS A 43 7.39 9.39 11.50
N GLY A 44 8.48 8.91 10.89
CA GLY A 44 8.91 7.51 10.94
C GLY A 44 8.44 6.65 9.76
N GLU A 45 7.59 7.17 8.88
CA GLU A 45 7.25 6.48 7.63
C GLU A 45 8.36 6.60 6.60
N VAL A 46 8.50 5.57 5.77
CA VAL A 46 9.55 5.44 4.77
C VAL A 46 8.92 5.21 3.39
N ASP A 47 9.37 6.01 2.43
CA ASP A 47 8.94 5.88 1.03
C ASP A 47 9.34 4.51 0.45
N GLY A 48 8.41 3.90 -0.29
CA GLY A 48 8.53 2.56 -0.85
C GLY A 48 8.39 1.42 0.16
N VAL A 49 8.17 1.72 1.44
CA VAL A 49 7.91 0.73 2.50
C VAL A 49 6.48 0.86 3.00
N ASP A 50 6.11 2.03 3.53
CA ASP A 50 4.76 2.27 4.05
C ASP A 50 3.80 2.65 2.93
N TYR A 51 4.23 3.58 2.07
CA TYR A 51 3.56 4.03 0.86
C TYR A 51 4.61 4.46 -0.18
N HIS A 52 4.20 4.56 -1.43
CA HIS A 52 4.83 5.46 -2.39
C HIS A 52 4.19 6.84 -2.23
N PHE A 53 4.96 7.79 -1.70
CA PHE A 53 4.51 9.16 -1.50
C PHE A 53 4.76 9.95 -2.78
N VAL A 54 3.69 10.35 -3.44
CA VAL A 54 3.73 11.09 -4.72
C VAL A 54 2.90 12.35 -4.61
N ASP A 55 3.21 13.37 -5.41
CA ASP A 55 2.35 14.54 -5.46
C ASP A 55 1.00 14.23 -6.16
N PRO A 56 -0.02 15.11 -6.00
CA PRO A 56 -1.32 14.90 -6.63
C PRO A 56 -1.31 14.87 -8.17
N GLU A 57 -0.31 15.48 -8.81
CA GLU A 57 -0.19 15.48 -10.27
C GLU A 57 0.26 14.11 -10.77
N THR A 58 1.36 13.60 -10.21
CA THR A 58 1.89 12.26 -10.44
C THR A 58 0.83 11.18 -10.14
N PHE A 59 0.09 11.31 -9.04
CA PHE A 59 -0.97 10.34 -8.73
C PHE A 59 -2.06 10.32 -9.82
N ARG A 60 -2.44 11.49 -10.34
CA ARG A 60 -3.43 11.60 -11.41
C ARG A 60 -2.95 10.96 -12.71
N GLU A 61 -1.68 11.18 -13.08
CA GLU A 61 -1.07 10.53 -14.24
C GLU A 61 -1.07 8.99 -14.12
N LEU A 62 -0.82 8.46 -12.91
CA LEU A 62 -0.88 7.03 -12.63
C LEU A 62 -2.32 6.48 -12.74
N VAL A 63 -3.33 7.25 -12.32
CA VAL A 63 -4.74 6.88 -12.53
C VAL A 63 -5.07 6.87 -14.03
N GLU A 64 -4.73 7.92 -14.76
CA GLU A 64 -5.05 8.08 -16.19
C GLU A 64 -4.36 7.01 -17.07
N SER A 65 -3.17 6.57 -16.68
CA SER A 65 -2.42 5.50 -17.35
C SER A 65 -2.92 4.09 -16.99
N GLY A 66 -3.89 3.94 -16.09
CA GLY A 66 -4.41 2.65 -15.66
C GLY A 66 -3.42 1.85 -14.80
N ALA A 67 -2.52 2.53 -14.09
CA ALA A 67 -1.47 1.89 -13.28
C ALA A 67 -1.98 1.25 -11.98
N PHE A 68 -3.21 1.57 -11.54
CA PHE A 68 -3.79 1.06 -10.30
C PHE A 68 -4.87 0.01 -10.54
N LEU A 69 -4.87 -1.03 -9.69
CA LEU A 69 -5.99 -1.96 -9.60
C LEU A 69 -7.23 -1.29 -8.95
N GLU A 70 -7.01 -0.40 -7.99
CA GLU A 70 -8.02 0.35 -7.25
C GLU A 70 -7.42 1.66 -6.72
N HIS A 71 -8.23 2.73 -6.65
CA HIS A 71 -7.91 3.96 -5.93
C HIS A 71 -9.18 4.56 -5.30
N ALA A 72 -9.01 5.35 -4.25
CA ALA A 72 -10.09 6.06 -3.56
C ALA A 72 -9.61 7.43 -3.06
N GLU A 73 -10.54 8.36 -2.91
CA GLU A 73 -10.31 9.70 -2.38
C GLU A 73 -11.12 9.87 -1.09
N TYR A 74 -10.49 10.42 -0.04
CA TYR A 74 -11.08 10.59 1.29
C TYR A 74 -10.54 11.81 2.00
#